data_AF-A0A1V6M3G7-F1
#
_entry.id   AF-A0A1V6M3G7-F1
#
_cell.length_a   1.000
_cell.length_b   1.000
_cell.length_c   1.000
_cell.angle_alpha   90.00
_cell.angle_beta   90.00
_cell.angle_gamma   90.00
#
_symmetry.space_group_name_H-M   'P 1'
#
loop_
_entity.id
_entity.type
_entity.pdbx_description
1 polymer ?
#
loop_
_entity_poly.entity_id
_entity_poly.type
_entity_poly.pdbx_seq_one_letter_code
_entity_poly.pdbx_strand_id
1 'polypeptide(L)'
;MNKLKEAIRHKTRRTSGESMKCILGELNKRLRGWYEYFQHSHKTTFPRIDSWIRMRLRSILRKRHGGKGRGRGADHQRWPNAYFANLGLFTLAAAHTLVCQSRKGNH
;
A
#
# COMPACT_ATOMS: atom_id res chain seq x y z
N MET A 1 -3.02 -3.37 15.21
CA MET A 1 -3.29 -2.58 13.97
C MET A 1 -2.74 -1.15 14.01
N ASN A 2 -2.85 -0.44 15.14
CA ASN A 2 -2.59 1.02 15.20
C ASN A 2 -1.13 1.39 14.90
N LYS A 3 -0.14 0.67 15.45
CA LYS A 3 1.29 0.95 15.22
C LYS A 3 1.70 0.96 13.74
N LEU A 4 1.25 -0.03 12.95
CA LEU A 4 1.51 -0.05 11.50
C LEU A 4 0.90 1.17 10.81
N LYS A 5 -0.36 1.47 11.11
CA LYS A 5 -1.06 2.60 10.49
C LYS A 5 -0.40 3.93 10.85
N GLU A 6 0.07 4.10 12.08
CA GLU A 6 0.82 5.31 12.48
C GLU A 6 2.14 5.44 11.74
N ALA A 7 2.92 4.36 11.63
CA ALA A 7 4.17 4.38 10.87
C ALA A 7 3.93 4.72 9.38
N ILE A 8 2.91 4.10 8.77
CA ILE A 8 2.50 4.41 7.40
C ILE A 8 2.06 5.86 7.29
N ARG A 9 1.26 6.37 8.24
CA ARG A 9 0.78 7.77 8.26
C ARG A 9 1.94 8.74 8.27
N HIS A 10 2.93 8.51 9.13
CA HIS A 10 4.12 9.34 9.25
C HIS A 10 4.94 9.36 7.95
N LYS A 11 5.11 8.20 7.30
CA LYS A 11 5.85 8.13 6.03
C LYS A 11 5.07 8.72 4.85
N THR A 12 3.75 8.56 4.84
CA THR A 12 2.87 9.02 3.75
C THR A 12 2.19 10.34 4.09
N ARG A 13 2.94 11.29 4.68
CA ARG A 13 2.45 12.66 4.87
C ARG A 13 2.14 13.27 3.51
N ARG A 14 0.98 13.93 3.42
CA ARG A 14 0.47 14.53 2.17
C ARG A 14 1.46 15.52 1.54
N THR A 15 2.21 16.23 2.39
CA THR A 15 3.20 17.26 2.02
C THR A 15 4.61 16.71 1.96
N SER A 16 4.81 15.38 1.96
CA SER A 16 6.15 14.80 1.81
C SER A 16 6.77 15.20 0.47
N GLY A 17 7.96 15.80 0.54
CA GLY A 17 8.81 16.13 -0.62
C GLY A 17 9.56 14.94 -1.19
N GLU A 18 9.49 13.76 -0.57
CA GLU A 18 10.22 12.58 -1.01
C GLU A 18 9.68 12.02 -2.33
N SER A 19 10.53 11.46 -3.18
CA SER A 19 10.06 10.83 -4.42
C SER A 19 9.08 9.68 -4.12
N MET A 20 8.15 9.40 -5.05
CA MET A 20 7.19 8.30 -4.86
C MET A 20 7.91 6.96 -4.66
N LYS A 21 8.99 6.72 -5.41
CA LYS A 21 9.82 5.51 -5.27
C LYS A 21 10.44 5.38 -3.87
N CYS A 22 10.94 6.48 -3.28
CA CYS A 22 11.48 6.47 -1.92
C CYS A 22 10.40 6.09 -0.88
N ILE A 23 9.20 6.68 -1.00
CA ILE A 23 8.07 6.36 -0.13
C ILE A 23 7.70 4.87 -0.26
N LEU A 24 7.61 4.36 -1.50
CA LEU A 24 7.28 2.95 -1.75
C LEU A 24 8.34 2.00 -1.19
N GLY A 25 9.64 2.30 -1.34
CA GLY A 25 10.71 1.46 -0.80
C GLY A 25 10.60 1.28 0.72
N GLU A 26 10.35 2.37 1.44
CA GLU A 26 10.16 2.32 2.89
C GLU A 26 8.86 1.62 3.30
N LEU A 27 7.77 1.85 2.57
CA LEU A 27 6.51 1.15 2.80
C LEU A 27 6.68 -0.36 2.60
N ASN A 28 7.35 -0.77 1.53
CA ASN A 28 7.55 -2.19 1.21
C ASN A 28 8.32 -2.92 2.32
N LYS A 29 9.39 -2.31 2.87
CA LYS A 29 10.15 -2.87 4.00
C LYS A 29 9.24 -3.10 5.22
N ARG A 30 8.44 -2.09 5.57
CA ARG A 30 7.51 -2.16 6.72
C ARG A 30 6.40 -3.17 6.50
N LEU A 31 5.83 -3.22 5.30
CA LEU A 31 4.75 -4.14 4.97
C LEU A 31 5.23 -5.59 4.93
N ARG A 32 6.46 -5.85 4.48
CA ARG A 32 7.05 -7.20 4.48
C ARG A 32 7.20 -7.73 5.90
N GLY A 33 7.90 -7.00 6.77
CA GLY A 33 8.07 -7.43 8.16
C GLY A 33 6.74 -7.52 8.92
N TRP A 34 5.80 -6.62 8.63
CA TRP A 34 4.45 -6.73 9.20
C TRP A 34 3.71 -7.97 8.68
N TYR A 35 3.80 -8.27 7.38
CA TYR A 35 3.15 -9.44 6.80
C TYR A 35 3.68 -10.74 7.42
N GLU A 36 4.99 -10.89 7.56
CA GLU A 36 5.61 -12.09 8.16
C GLU A 36 5.05 -12.37 9.56
N TYR A 37 4.89 -11.32 10.37
CA TYR A 37 4.30 -11.43 11.71
C TYR A 37 2.79 -11.71 11.68
N PHE A 38 2.05 -11.07 10.77
CA PHE A 38 0.59 -11.07 10.73
C PHE A 38 0.00 -11.94 9.60
N GLN A 39 0.77 -12.85 9.01
CA GLN A 39 0.36 -13.67 7.84
C GLN A 39 -0.88 -14.53 8.09
N HIS A 40 -1.12 -14.92 9.36
CA HIS A 40 -2.28 -15.69 9.79
C HIS A 40 -3.52 -14.82 10.09
N SER A 41 -3.48 -13.52 9.81
CA SER A 41 -4.64 -12.63 9.97
C SER A 41 -5.76 -12.98 8.99
N HIS A 42 -6.98 -12.57 9.32
CA HIS A 42 -8.13 -12.79 8.44
C HIS A 42 -7.91 -12.20 7.03
N LYS A 43 -8.25 -12.97 5.99
CA LYS A 43 -8.01 -12.63 4.56
C LYS A 43 -8.52 -11.25 4.14
N THR A 44 -9.58 -10.74 4.77
CA THR A 44 -10.15 -9.41 4.45
C THR A 44 -9.33 -8.24 5.00
N THR A 45 -8.42 -8.50 5.93
CA THR A 45 -7.51 -7.50 6.52
C THR A 45 -6.55 -6.94 5.48
N PHE A 46 -5.95 -7.80 4.67
CA PHE A 46 -4.91 -7.42 3.71
C PHE A 46 -5.42 -6.45 2.63
N PRO A 47 -6.54 -6.73 1.92
CA PRO A 47 -7.08 -5.79 0.94
C PRO A 47 -7.50 -4.45 1.53
N ARG A 48 -7.99 -4.44 2.79
CA ARG A 48 -8.38 -3.21 3.49
C ARG A 48 -7.18 -2.32 3.79
N ILE A 49 -6.06 -2.91 4.22
CA ILE A 49 -4.80 -2.19 4.43
C ILE A 49 -4.26 -1.68 3.09
N ASP A 50 -4.19 -2.54 2.07
CA ASP A 50 -3.67 -2.17 0.75
C ASP A 50 -4.47 -1.03 0.11
N SER A 51 -5.80 -1.06 0.20
CA SER A 51 -6.68 0.01 -0.29
C SER A 51 -6.42 1.34 0.41
N TRP A 52 -6.28 1.29 1.75
CA TRP A 52 -5.98 2.47 2.54
C TRP A 52 -4.61 3.08 2.19
N ILE A 53 -3.58 2.24 1.98
CA ILE A 53 -2.25 2.69 1.55
C ILE A 53 -2.33 3.38 0.18
N ARG A 54 -2.98 2.75 -0.81
CA ARG A 54 -3.14 3.34 -2.16
C ARG A 54 -3.87 4.68 -2.11
N MET A 55 -4.89 4.83 -1.28
CA MET A 55 -5.57 6.12 -1.08
C MET A 55 -4.61 7.20 -0.56
N ARG A 56 -3.71 6.87 0.38
CA ARG A 56 -2.71 7.82 0.89
C ARG A 56 -1.69 8.20 -0.16
N LEU A 57 -1.21 7.25 -0.95
CA LEU A 57 -0.30 7.52 -2.06
C LEU A 57 -0.95 8.41 -3.12
N ARG A 58 -2.21 8.15 -3.49
CA ARG A 58 -3.01 9.03 -4.36
C ARG A 58 -3.16 10.42 -3.77
N SER A 59 -3.34 10.52 -2.46
CA SER A 59 -3.41 11.82 -1.79
C SER A 59 -2.11 12.59 -2.01
N ILE A 60 -0.94 11.98 -1.79
CA ILE A 60 0.35 12.63 -2.04
C ILE A 60 0.46 13.12 -3.49
N LEU A 61 0.16 12.26 -4.47
CA LEU A 61 0.18 12.64 -5.89
C LEU A 61 -0.80 13.78 -6.20
N ARG A 62 -2.02 13.72 -5.66
CA ARG A 62 -3.00 14.79 -5.79
C ARG A 62 -2.46 16.12 -5.26
N LYS A 63 -1.72 16.14 -4.15
CA LYS A 63 -1.10 17.37 -3.64
C LYS A 63 -0.03 17.90 -4.58
N ARG A 64 0.81 17.02 -5.11
CA ARG A 64 1.89 17.38 -6.05
C ARG A 64 1.34 17.96 -7.36
N HIS A 65 0.17 17.50 -7.78
CA HIS A 65 -0.56 18.05 -8.93
C HIS A 65 -1.47 19.24 -8.58
N GLY A 66 -1.21 19.96 -7.48
CA GLY A 66 -1.96 21.17 -7.11
C GLY A 66 -3.36 20.93 -6.51
N GLY A 67 -3.80 19.68 -6.42
CA GLY A 67 -5.11 19.34 -5.85
C GLY A 67 -5.17 19.48 -4.32
N LYS A 68 -6.40 19.66 -3.81
CA LYS A 68 -6.71 19.75 -2.37
C LYS A 68 -7.40 18.47 -1.86
N GLY A 69 -7.26 18.18 -0.56
CA GLY A 69 -7.93 17.05 0.12
C GLY A 69 -7.38 15.65 -0.23
N ARG A 70 -8.02 14.60 0.31
CA ARG A 70 -7.64 13.19 0.08
C ARG A 70 -7.88 12.74 -1.36
N GLY A 71 -7.15 11.72 -1.80
CA GLY A 71 -7.35 11.06 -3.08
C GLY A 71 -8.73 10.40 -3.18
N ARG A 72 -9.46 10.64 -4.29
CA ARG A 72 -10.82 10.15 -4.54
C ARG A 72 -11.22 10.27 -6.02
N GLY A 73 -12.27 9.56 -6.42
CA GLY A 73 -12.92 9.74 -7.73
C GLY A 73 -11.92 9.61 -8.89
N ALA A 74 -11.80 10.67 -9.70
CA ALA A 74 -10.91 10.75 -10.86
C ALA A 74 -9.44 10.38 -10.57
N ASP A 75 -8.97 10.51 -9.32
CA ASP A 75 -7.61 10.07 -8.95
C ASP A 75 -7.38 8.56 -9.16
N HIS A 76 -8.45 7.76 -9.14
CA HIS A 76 -8.37 6.31 -9.40
C HIS A 76 -8.11 6.02 -10.88
N GLN A 77 -8.61 6.86 -11.78
CA GLN A 77 -8.38 6.75 -13.22
C GLN A 77 -6.99 7.31 -13.57
N ARG A 78 -6.60 8.43 -12.94
CA ARG A 78 -5.29 9.06 -13.17
C ARG A 78 -4.12 8.24 -12.61
N TRP A 79 -4.31 7.63 -11.45
CA TRP A 79 -3.33 6.73 -10.82
C TRP A 79 -4.00 5.39 -10.50
N PRO A 80 -4.11 4.52 -11.52
CA PRO A 80 -4.70 3.20 -11.38
C PRO A 80 -3.87 2.34 -10.43
N ASN A 81 -4.42 1.22 -9.95
CA ASN A 81 -3.64 0.31 -9.10
C ASN A 81 -2.36 -0.18 -9.82
N ALA A 82 -2.42 -0.34 -11.14
CA ALA A 82 -1.28 -0.68 -11.99
C ALA A 82 -0.14 0.35 -11.91
N TYR A 83 -0.44 1.64 -11.76
CA TYR A 83 0.59 2.67 -11.58
C TYR A 83 1.48 2.38 -10.37
N PHE A 84 0.87 2.04 -9.23
CA PHE A 84 1.62 1.71 -8.02
C PHE A 84 2.33 0.36 -8.12
N ALA A 85 1.71 -0.62 -8.78
CA ALA A 85 2.33 -1.93 -9.02
C ALA A 85 3.58 -1.80 -9.89
N ASN A 86 3.53 -1.01 -10.96
CA ASN A 86 4.67 -0.75 -11.85
C ASN A 86 5.81 0.02 -11.15
N LEU A 87 5.47 0.82 -10.13
CA LEU A 87 6.45 1.46 -9.26
C LEU A 87 7.00 0.53 -8.17
N GLY A 88 6.54 -0.72 -8.13
CA GLY A 88 7.00 -1.75 -7.20
C GLY A 88 6.31 -1.76 -5.84
N LEU A 89 5.08 -1.23 -5.71
CA LEU A 89 4.34 -1.32 -4.44
C LEU A 89 4.07 -2.79 -4.07
N PHE A 90 4.57 -3.21 -2.91
CA PHE A 90 4.24 -4.48 -2.29
C PHE A 90 2.80 -4.47 -1.78
N THR A 91 2.04 -5.53 -2.07
CA THR A 91 0.66 -5.68 -1.59
C THR A 91 0.52 -6.93 -0.73
N LEU A 92 -0.13 -6.75 0.42
CA LEU A 92 -0.35 -7.83 1.39
C LEU A 92 -1.27 -8.90 0.81
N ALA A 93 -2.27 -8.49 0.02
CA ALA A 93 -3.19 -9.43 -0.62
C ALA A 93 -2.49 -10.35 -1.64
N ALA A 94 -1.52 -9.82 -2.41
CA ALA A 94 -0.74 -10.65 -3.34
C ALA A 94 0.15 -11.63 -2.58
N ALA A 95 0.85 -11.18 -1.53
CA ALA A 95 1.68 -12.04 -0.69
C ALA A 95 0.86 -13.19 -0.06
N HIS A 96 -0.34 -12.88 0.45
CA HIS A 96 -1.25 -13.89 1.00
C HIS A 96 -1.74 -14.88 -0.05
N THR A 97 -2.06 -14.39 -1.26
CA THR A 97 -2.49 -15.27 -2.36
C THR A 97 -1.38 -16.24 -2.75
N LEU A 98 -0.13 -15.78 -2.85
CA LEU A 98 1.03 -16.62 -3.15
C LEU A 98 1.25 -17.72 -2.10
N VAL A 99 1.15 -17.39 -0.81
CA VAL A 99 1.26 -18.39 0.27
C VAL A 99 0.11 -19.41 0.21
N CYS A 100 -1.12 -18.97 -0.04
CA CYS A 100 -2.25 -19.88 -0.20
C CYS A 100 -2.12 -20.79 -1.44
N GLN A 101 -1.57 -20.27 -2.54
CA GLN A 101 -1.32 -21.06 -3.76
C GLN A 101 -0.25 -22.13 -3.53
N SER A 102 0.87 -21.78 -2.89
CA SER A 102 1.93 -22.73 -2.55
C SER A 102 1.43 -23.89 -1.68
N ARG A 103 0.50 -23.63 -0.76
CA ARG A 103 -0.12 -24.66 0.09
C ARG A 103 -1.02 -25.65 -0.68
N LYS A 104 -1.53 -25.26 -1.86
CA LYS A 104 -2.42 -26.10 -2.67
C LYS A 104 -1.69 -26.96 -3.70
N GLY A 105 -0.39 -26.75 -3.91
CA GLY A 105 0.42 -27.45 -4.92
C GLY A 105 1.26 -28.62 -4.41
N ASN A 106 1.14 -29.02 -3.15
CA ASN A 106 1.88 -30.15 -2.57
C ASN A 106 0.98 -31.38 -2.35
N HIS A 107 0.32 -31.88 -3.41
CA HIS A 107 -0.30 -33.19 -3.44
C HIS A 107 0.09 -33.90 -4.74
#